data_AF-A0A552ZGG7-F1
#
_entry.id   AF-A0A552ZGG7-F1
#
_cell.length_a   1.000
_cell.length_b   1.000
_cell.length_c   1.000
_cell.angle_alpha   90.00
_cell.angle_beta   90.00
_cell.angle_gamma   90.00
#
_symmetry.space_group_name_H-M   'P 1'
#
loop_
_entity.id
_entity.type
_entity.pdbx_description
1 polymer ?
#
loop_
_entity_poly.entity_id
_entity_poly.type
_entity_poly.pdbx_seq_one_letter_code
_entity_poly.pdbx_strand_id
1 'polypeptide(L)'
;MSTRSKQFAVRRWLTLGAASAGMGAALWGLSLTGPQVGVASADTETSVSAPAGETAAPGKAARAARAERVEKARAERAEKAEARRQRVVKTRNADDADEPALTPRQARQERAAEAINEMTASALKWIDDRPVSDARKERLEEALSTTRRTFFNQAPTVNPVQVTGVMDGPISGTVGAEDPDGDRLRYRLVKGPTTGSVTVDKDGSYTYTPGEGFTGVDTFVVAVRDLGLHVNLLNWFRPAATRAESIINHRAITFAFTWIGDEWTPDRKAAFQQAADYIAGFFVVRTPVVLSYELNAINDPDAIFTAETLTAFTDPPGYQQSVIQKAVITGVDDMKGATQGIFDWNFALPWATGDVIADNEYDFQNTARHELLHSFGFYTLTGKRDDNLGWLSVYDSFLTTADGTSLVGPDGRLIADAYDYIEGLNGGVYFGGPHAIAVYGKPIPLSTWDESSVSHLNRFVFSGADYKLMNDKSPGPGWHDVRYLSPVEYAIMQDIGYTMRPQPLS
;
A
#
# COMPACT_ATOMS: atom_id res chain seq x y z
N MET A 1 63.17 37.63 -24.85
CA MET A 1 63.26 37.50 -26.33
C MET A 1 62.35 36.35 -26.72
N SER A 2 61.17 36.63 -27.30
CA SER A 2 60.90 36.49 -28.76
C SER A 2 60.68 35.01 -29.12
N THR A 3 59.57 34.51 -29.70
CA THR A 3 58.62 35.07 -30.69
C THR A 3 57.46 34.05 -30.77
N ARG A 4 56.18 34.44 -30.64
CA ARG A 4 55.16 34.60 -31.72
C ARG A 4 55.26 33.55 -32.84
N SER A 5 54.31 32.62 -33.01
CA SER A 5 52.89 32.70 -33.42
C SER A 5 52.67 32.54 -34.93
N LYS A 6 51.45 32.02 -35.26
CA LYS A 6 50.74 31.90 -36.56
C LYS A 6 50.77 30.48 -37.14
N GLN A 7 49.65 29.84 -37.50
CA GLN A 7 48.32 30.27 -38.01
C GLN A 7 47.32 29.12 -37.73
N PHE A 8 46.20 29.31 -36.99
CA PHE A 8 44.84 29.64 -37.48
C PHE A 8 44.54 29.23 -38.93
N ALA A 9 43.42 28.56 -39.23
CA ALA A 9 42.10 29.19 -39.24
C ALA A 9 40.99 28.12 -39.45
N VAL A 10 39.88 28.17 -38.70
CA VAL A 10 38.54 28.63 -39.19
C VAL A 10 37.63 27.43 -39.56
N ARG A 11 36.37 27.30 -39.12
CA ARG A 11 35.35 28.14 -38.45
C ARG A 11 34.32 27.18 -37.78
N ARG A 12 33.86 27.43 -36.55
CA ARG A 12 32.74 28.31 -36.08
C ARG A 12 31.36 27.85 -36.59
N TRP A 13 30.25 27.83 -35.85
CA TRP A 13 29.64 28.79 -34.88
C TRP A 13 28.64 28.01 -33.97
N LEU A 14 28.53 28.21 -32.63
CA LEU A 14 27.94 29.35 -31.84
C LEU A 14 26.40 29.43 -32.03
N THR A 15 25.47 29.69 -31.10
CA THR A 15 25.40 30.30 -29.73
C THR A 15 23.88 30.35 -29.39
N LEU A 16 23.37 30.04 -28.18
CA LEU A 16 23.35 30.80 -26.91
C LEU A 16 22.12 31.73 -26.74
N GLY A 17 21.50 31.69 -25.55
CA GLY A 17 20.54 32.68 -25.00
C GLY A 17 19.24 32.03 -24.50
N ALA A 18 19.04 31.70 -23.22
CA ALA A 18 18.86 32.54 -22.02
C ALA A 18 17.58 33.41 -22.05
N ALA A 19 16.64 33.15 -21.14
CA ALA A 19 15.91 34.19 -20.38
C ALA A 19 15.04 33.56 -19.26
N SER A 20 15.01 34.29 -18.16
CA SER A 20 14.42 34.02 -16.85
C SER A 20 13.06 34.71 -16.65
N ALA A 21 12.28 34.13 -15.72
CA ALA A 21 11.33 34.76 -14.79
C ALA A 21 10.12 35.57 -15.32
N GLY A 22 8.92 35.15 -14.90
CA GLY A 22 7.70 35.95 -14.88
C GLY A 22 6.66 35.37 -13.91
N MET A 23 6.54 35.98 -12.73
CA MET A 23 5.38 35.85 -11.83
C MET A 23 4.26 36.77 -12.31
N GLY A 24 2.99 36.35 -12.18
CA GLY A 24 1.82 37.22 -12.35
C GLY A 24 0.49 36.45 -12.37
N ALA A 25 -0.34 36.69 -11.36
CA ALA A 25 -1.57 35.98 -10.99
C ALA A 25 -2.84 36.34 -11.81
N ALA A 26 -3.85 35.45 -11.79
CA ALA A 26 -5.31 35.71 -11.65
C ALA A 26 -6.12 34.44 -12.04
N LEU A 27 -6.79 33.75 -11.11
CA LEU A 27 -8.18 33.90 -10.60
C LEU A 27 -9.17 32.86 -11.18
N TRP A 28 -9.59 31.96 -10.28
CA TRP A 28 -10.90 31.29 -10.11
C TRP A 28 -11.67 30.71 -11.31
N GLY A 29 -11.84 29.38 -11.24
CA GLY A 29 -12.93 28.65 -11.87
C GLY A 29 -13.16 27.33 -11.13
N LEU A 30 -13.86 27.39 -10.00
CA LEU A 30 -14.39 26.21 -9.32
C LEU A 30 -15.35 25.47 -10.28
N SER A 31 -15.11 24.18 -10.49
CA SER A 31 -16.09 23.26 -11.03
C SER A 31 -16.04 21.99 -10.18
N LEU A 32 -16.96 21.93 -9.22
CA LEU A 32 -17.29 20.73 -8.44
C LEU A 32 -17.91 19.68 -9.39
N THR A 33 -17.21 18.59 -9.65
CA THR A 33 -17.83 17.36 -10.17
C THR A 33 -17.14 16.17 -9.51
N GLY A 34 -17.93 15.40 -8.75
CA GLY A 34 -17.45 14.50 -7.69
C GLY A 34 -16.89 13.14 -8.15
N PRO A 35 -16.29 12.40 -7.20
CA PRO A 35 -15.58 11.14 -7.44
C PRO A 35 -16.52 9.95 -7.71
N GLN A 36 -15.98 8.92 -8.37
CA GLN A 36 -16.66 7.63 -8.56
C GLN A 36 -16.67 6.80 -7.27
N VAL A 37 -17.76 6.07 -7.03
CA VAL A 37 -17.98 5.32 -5.79
C VAL A 37 -17.95 3.82 -6.10
N GLY A 38 -17.08 3.06 -5.44
CA GLY A 38 -17.13 1.59 -5.42
C GLY A 38 -17.85 1.09 -4.17
N VAL A 39 -18.61 -0.01 -4.27
CA VAL A 39 -19.40 -0.64 -3.19
C VAL A 39 -18.95 -2.09 -2.96
N ALA A 40 -18.57 -2.46 -1.74
CA ALA A 40 -18.40 -3.85 -1.32
C ALA A 40 -19.45 -4.18 -0.26
N SER A 41 -20.15 -5.31 -0.41
CA SER A 41 -21.10 -5.83 0.57
C SER A 41 -20.78 -7.29 0.90
N ALA A 42 -20.86 -7.64 2.18
CA ALA A 42 -20.85 -9.04 2.62
C ALA A 42 -22.24 -9.67 2.46
N ASP A 43 -22.38 -10.59 1.50
CA ASP A 43 -23.65 -11.26 1.16
C ASP A 43 -23.99 -12.38 2.18
N THR A 44 -25.20 -12.33 2.72
CA THR A 44 -25.78 -13.45 3.50
C THR A 44 -26.87 -14.16 2.70
N GLU A 45 -26.54 -15.32 2.12
CA GLU A 45 -27.57 -16.20 1.56
C GLU A 45 -28.38 -16.89 2.68
N THR A 46 -29.68 -16.57 2.76
CA THR A 46 -30.68 -17.38 3.46
C THR A 46 -31.81 -17.71 2.49
N SER A 47 -32.11 -18.99 2.30
CA SER A 47 -33.28 -19.46 1.56
C SER A 47 -34.21 -20.27 2.49
N VAL A 48 -35.50 -19.90 2.51
CA VAL A 48 -36.74 -20.72 2.38
C VAL A 48 -37.97 -19.91 2.85
N SER A 49 -39.10 -20.07 2.13
CA SER A 49 -40.28 -19.21 2.05
C SER A 49 -41.39 -19.33 3.14
N ALA A 50 -41.95 -18.16 3.52
CA ALA A 50 -43.38 -17.75 3.71
C ALA A 50 -44.30 -18.33 4.83
N PRO A 51 -45.38 -17.61 5.29
CA PRO A 51 -45.61 -16.14 5.35
C PRO A 51 -46.28 -15.57 6.65
N ALA A 52 -46.29 -14.22 6.73
CA ALA A 52 -47.40 -13.31 7.11
C ALA A 52 -47.21 -12.37 8.33
N GLY A 53 -47.39 -11.05 8.10
CA GLY A 53 -47.69 -10.05 9.14
C GLY A 53 -47.27 -8.60 8.84
N GLU A 54 -48.14 -7.81 8.21
CA GLU A 54 -48.01 -6.40 7.75
C GLU A 54 -47.62 -5.34 8.81
N THR A 55 -46.73 -4.41 8.44
CA THR A 55 -46.93 -2.95 8.63
C THR A 55 -46.35 -2.18 7.43
N ALA A 56 -47.08 -1.17 6.94
CA ALA A 56 -46.95 -0.60 5.60
C ALA A 56 -45.69 0.28 5.35
N ALA A 57 -44.99 -0.02 4.25
CA ALA A 57 -43.88 0.73 3.67
C ALA A 57 -44.36 1.83 2.69
N PRO A 58 -43.54 2.87 2.41
CA PRO A 58 -43.87 3.89 1.42
C PRO A 58 -44.09 3.29 0.03
N GLY A 59 -45.15 3.76 -0.64
CA GLY A 59 -45.71 3.13 -1.84
C GLY A 59 -44.74 2.96 -3.01
N LYS A 60 -44.94 1.87 -3.75
CA LYS A 60 -44.18 1.40 -4.94
C LYS A 60 -43.81 2.51 -5.95
N ALA A 61 -44.66 3.54 -6.08
CA ALA A 61 -44.43 4.69 -6.95
C ALA A 61 -43.26 5.59 -6.49
N ALA A 62 -43.05 5.77 -5.19
CA ALA A 62 -41.96 6.60 -4.65
C ALA A 62 -40.59 5.90 -4.82
N ARG A 63 -40.56 4.56 -4.68
CA ARG A 63 -39.37 3.73 -4.95
C ARG A 63 -39.01 3.72 -6.43
N ALA A 64 -40.00 3.58 -7.33
CA ALA A 64 -39.80 3.62 -8.77
C ALA A 64 -39.27 4.99 -9.25
N ALA A 65 -39.81 6.09 -8.74
CA ALA A 65 -39.37 7.44 -9.10
C ALA A 65 -37.97 7.80 -8.57
N ARG A 66 -37.48 7.14 -7.53
CA ARG A 66 -36.08 7.28 -7.06
C ARG A 66 -35.13 6.48 -7.95
N ALA A 67 -35.48 5.24 -8.29
CA ALA A 67 -34.70 4.38 -9.18
C ALA A 67 -34.52 5.02 -10.58
N GLU A 68 -35.59 5.59 -11.14
CA GLU A 68 -35.55 6.23 -12.47
C GLU A 68 -34.65 7.48 -12.51
N ARG A 69 -34.60 8.25 -11.40
CA ARG A 69 -33.66 9.39 -11.28
C ARG A 69 -32.21 8.97 -11.15
N VAL A 70 -31.95 7.84 -10.49
CA VAL A 70 -30.60 7.27 -10.37
C VAL A 70 -30.11 6.75 -11.72
N GLU A 71 -30.97 6.04 -12.46
CA GLU A 71 -30.63 5.53 -13.80
C GLU A 71 -30.38 6.65 -14.82
N LYS A 72 -31.21 7.69 -14.82
CA LYS A 72 -30.97 8.86 -15.68
C LYS A 72 -29.66 9.57 -15.35
N ALA A 73 -29.32 9.69 -14.07
CA ALA A 73 -28.06 10.27 -13.64
C ALA A 73 -26.86 9.38 -14.02
N ARG A 74 -27.02 8.05 -14.05
CA ARG A 74 -26.00 7.10 -14.53
C ARG A 74 -25.76 7.26 -16.04
N ALA A 75 -26.82 7.34 -16.84
CA ALA A 75 -26.73 7.51 -18.30
C ALA A 75 -26.04 8.82 -18.71
N GLU A 76 -26.41 9.95 -18.09
CA GLU A 76 -25.78 11.25 -18.38
C GLU A 76 -24.30 11.32 -17.93
N ARG A 77 -23.93 10.55 -16.90
CA ARG A 77 -22.53 10.41 -16.47
C ARG A 77 -21.72 9.54 -17.42
N ALA A 78 -22.31 8.47 -17.97
CA ALA A 78 -21.67 7.59 -18.95
C ALA A 78 -21.33 8.32 -20.27
N GLU A 79 -22.24 9.16 -20.79
CA GLU A 79 -22.00 9.94 -22.00
C GLU A 79 -20.85 10.96 -21.82
N LYS A 80 -20.80 11.64 -20.67
CA LYS A 80 -19.70 12.57 -20.32
C LYS A 80 -18.38 11.85 -20.11
N ALA A 81 -18.40 10.63 -19.54
CA ALA A 81 -17.22 9.80 -19.39
C ALA A 81 -16.63 9.39 -20.75
N GLU A 82 -17.47 9.08 -21.75
CA GLU A 82 -17.03 8.72 -23.10
C GLU A 82 -16.39 9.89 -23.85
N ALA A 83 -16.97 11.08 -23.76
CA ALA A 83 -16.36 12.30 -24.34
C ALA A 83 -15.01 12.65 -23.68
N ARG A 84 -14.84 12.37 -22.38
CA ARG A 84 -13.58 12.56 -21.64
C ARG A 84 -12.55 11.48 -22.01
N ARG A 85 -12.97 10.22 -22.16
CA ARG A 85 -12.13 9.10 -22.63
C ARG A 85 -11.47 9.41 -23.97
N GLN A 86 -12.23 9.91 -24.95
CA GLN A 86 -11.68 10.26 -26.28
C GLN A 86 -10.64 11.39 -26.21
N ARG A 87 -10.77 12.30 -25.23
CA ARG A 87 -9.79 13.38 -24.99
C ARG A 87 -8.51 12.86 -24.33
N VAL A 88 -8.64 11.90 -23.40
CA VAL A 88 -7.51 11.32 -22.64
C VAL A 88 -6.71 10.31 -23.46
N VAL A 89 -7.35 9.53 -24.33
CA VAL A 89 -6.67 8.64 -25.30
C VAL A 89 -5.74 9.43 -26.21
N LYS A 90 -6.07 10.69 -26.50
CA LYS A 90 -5.23 11.59 -27.30
C LYS A 90 -4.01 12.12 -26.54
N THR A 91 -4.07 12.22 -25.22
CA THR A 91 -2.96 12.71 -24.35
C THR A 91 -2.07 11.59 -23.81
N ARG A 92 -2.59 10.38 -23.61
CA ARG A 92 -1.83 9.23 -23.09
C ARG A 92 -0.71 8.76 -24.03
N ASN A 93 -0.85 8.98 -25.33
CA ASN A 93 0.21 8.69 -26.31
C ASN A 93 1.46 9.61 -26.18
N ALA A 94 1.47 10.57 -25.26
CA ALA A 94 2.56 11.54 -25.11
C ALA A 94 3.50 11.29 -23.91
N ASP A 95 3.05 10.63 -22.84
CA ASP A 95 3.71 10.76 -21.53
C ASP A 95 4.04 9.44 -20.78
N ASP A 96 3.85 8.26 -21.37
CA ASP A 96 4.08 6.98 -20.67
C ASP A 96 5.57 6.54 -20.73
N ALA A 97 6.36 6.88 -19.69
CA ALA A 97 7.45 6.03 -19.15
C ALA A 97 8.05 6.59 -17.83
N ASP A 98 8.18 5.69 -16.85
CA ASP A 98 9.29 5.50 -15.90
C ASP A 98 8.94 5.53 -14.40
N GLU A 99 9.27 4.40 -13.76
CA GLU A 99 9.61 4.30 -12.35
C GLU A 99 10.71 5.32 -11.99
N PRO A 100 10.78 5.80 -10.73
CA PRO A 100 11.82 6.76 -10.36
C PRO A 100 13.21 6.12 -10.50
N ALA A 101 13.93 6.51 -11.55
CA ALA A 101 15.28 6.06 -11.84
C ALA A 101 16.21 6.27 -10.63
N LEU A 102 17.04 5.27 -10.34
CA LEU A 102 18.13 5.39 -9.36
C LEU A 102 18.94 6.66 -9.65
N THR A 103 19.35 7.36 -8.58
CA THR A 103 20.25 8.49 -8.79
C THR A 103 21.56 8.01 -9.46
N PRO A 104 22.22 8.83 -10.30
CA PRO A 104 23.47 8.44 -10.95
C PRO A 104 24.57 7.97 -10.00
N ARG A 105 24.48 8.36 -8.72
CA ARG A 105 25.40 7.95 -7.66
C ARG A 105 25.09 6.54 -7.15
N GLN A 106 23.82 6.21 -6.90
CA GLN A 106 23.40 4.87 -6.48
C GLN A 106 23.72 3.84 -7.56
N ALA A 107 23.36 4.13 -8.81
CA ALA A 107 23.67 3.26 -9.95
C ALA A 107 25.18 3.04 -10.19
N ARG A 108 26.05 3.96 -9.72
CA ARG A 108 27.51 3.77 -9.77
C ARG A 108 28.00 2.87 -8.63
N GLN A 109 27.42 3.03 -7.44
CA GLN A 109 27.74 2.21 -6.28
C GLN A 109 27.37 0.74 -6.51
N GLU A 110 26.19 0.48 -7.08
CA GLU A 110 25.74 -0.88 -7.42
C GLU A 110 26.64 -1.54 -8.46
N ARG A 111 26.97 -0.84 -9.56
CA ARG A 111 27.91 -1.38 -10.57
C ARG A 111 29.30 -1.68 -10.00
N ALA A 112 29.80 -0.85 -9.10
CA ALA A 112 31.07 -1.11 -8.44
C ALA A 112 30.96 -2.34 -7.52
N ALA A 113 29.86 -2.48 -6.77
CA ALA A 113 29.60 -3.62 -5.90
C ALA A 113 29.53 -4.93 -6.67
N GLU A 114 28.80 -4.93 -7.80
CA GLU A 114 28.69 -6.07 -8.71
C GLU A 114 30.07 -6.50 -9.24
N ALA A 115 30.86 -5.57 -9.78
CA ALA A 115 32.20 -5.86 -10.26
C ALA A 115 33.14 -6.40 -9.17
N ILE A 116 33.04 -5.89 -7.93
CA ILE A 116 33.82 -6.38 -6.79
C ILE A 116 33.40 -7.81 -6.44
N ASN A 117 32.10 -8.09 -6.43
CA ASN A 117 31.56 -9.40 -6.11
C ASN A 117 31.96 -10.44 -7.16
N GLU A 118 31.86 -10.11 -8.45
CA GLU A 118 32.30 -10.97 -9.55
C GLU A 118 33.81 -11.28 -9.49
N MET A 119 34.62 -10.25 -9.26
CA MET A 119 36.07 -10.41 -9.08
C MET A 119 36.40 -11.31 -7.88
N THR A 120 35.68 -11.13 -6.77
CA THR A 120 35.87 -11.92 -5.55
C THR A 120 35.48 -13.38 -5.77
N ALA A 121 34.32 -13.64 -6.37
CA ALA A 121 33.86 -14.99 -6.69
C ALA A 121 34.84 -15.71 -7.65
N SER A 122 35.33 -14.99 -8.66
CA SER A 122 36.33 -15.52 -9.60
C SER A 122 37.65 -15.86 -8.91
N ALA A 123 38.10 -15.02 -7.97
CA ALA A 123 39.32 -15.26 -7.22
C ALA A 123 39.19 -16.43 -6.23
N LEU A 124 38.06 -16.54 -5.52
CA LEU A 124 37.79 -17.67 -4.62
C LEU A 124 37.75 -19.00 -5.38
N LYS A 125 37.04 -19.05 -6.52
CA LYS A 125 37.05 -20.22 -7.41
C LYS A 125 38.46 -20.60 -7.84
N TRP A 126 39.27 -19.61 -8.22
CA TRP A 126 40.67 -19.86 -8.57
C TRP A 126 41.50 -20.37 -7.39
N ILE A 127 41.24 -19.95 -6.16
CA ILE A 127 41.91 -20.47 -4.95
C ILE A 127 41.50 -21.93 -4.70
N ASP A 128 40.21 -22.24 -4.82
CA ASP A 128 39.67 -23.59 -4.62
C ASP A 128 40.26 -24.61 -5.60
N ASP A 129 40.39 -24.22 -6.87
CA ASP A 129 40.94 -25.05 -7.93
C ASP A 129 42.46 -25.31 -7.79
N ARG A 130 43.15 -24.66 -6.84
CA ARG A 130 44.61 -24.81 -6.66
C ARG A 130 44.97 -26.12 -5.95
N PRO A 131 45.94 -26.88 -6.48
CA PRO A 131 46.45 -28.09 -5.83
C PRO A 131 47.46 -27.73 -4.72
N VAL A 132 47.02 -27.02 -3.69
CA VAL A 132 47.79 -26.65 -2.50
C VAL A 132 47.04 -27.08 -1.24
N SER A 133 47.72 -27.11 -0.09
CA SER A 133 47.08 -27.49 1.17
C SER A 133 45.98 -26.50 1.60
N ASP A 134 45.03 -26.95 2.41
CA ASP A 134 43.94 -26.11 2.93
C ASP A 134 44.48 -24.92 3.72
N ALA A 135 45.48 -25.14 4.59
CA ALA A 135 46.17 -24.06 5.30
C ALA A 135 46.86 -23.03 4.38
N ARG A 136 47.12 -23.36 3.11
CA ARG A 136 47.62 -22.42 2.10
C ARG A 136 46.47 -21.70 1.39
N LYS A 137 45.34 -22.37 1.16
CA LYS A 137 44.11 -21.76 0.64
C LYS A 137 43.55 -20.71 1.61
N GLU A 138 43.46 -21.03 2.90
CA GLU A 138 43.05 -20.09 3.95
C GLU A 138 43.88 -18.80 3.93
N ARG A 139 45.22 -18.90 3.81
CA ARG A 139 46.09 -17.72 3.71
C ARG A 139 45.87 -16.90 2.44
N LEU A 140 45.51 -17.55 1.34
CA LEU A 140 45.19 -16.85 0.08
C LEU A 140 43.85 -16.12 0.19
N GLU A 141 42.87 -16.74 0.84
CA GLU A 141 41.56 -16.13 1.15
C GLU A 141 41.72 -14.93 2.10
N GLU A 142 42.54 -15.04 3.14
CA GLU A 142 42.89 -13.93 4.03
C GLU A 142 43.55 -12.76 3.27
N ALA A 143 44.49 -13.07 2.37
CA ALA A 143 45.15 -12.07 1.55
C ALA A 143 44.18 -11.40 0.56
N LEU A 144 43.27 -12.18 -0.04
CA LEU A 144 42.20 -11.67 -0.90
C LEU A 144 41.26 -10.76 -0.13
N SER A 145 40.80 -11.19 1.05
CA SER A 145 39.94 -10.41 1.95
C SER A 145 40.61 -9.09 2.35
N THR A 146 41.88 -9.13 2.74
CA THR A 146 42.67 -7.93 3.07
C THR A 146 42.79 -6.98 1.88
N THR A 147 43.04 -7.52 0.68
CA THR A 147 43.13 -6.72 -0.56
C THR A 147 41.80 -6.06 -0.88
N ARG A 148 40.69 -6.80 -0.80
CA ARG A 148 39.33 -6.28 -0.99
C ARG A 148 39.03 -5.16 0.00
N ARG A 149 39.22 -5.39 1.30
CA ARG A 149 39.03 -4.39 2.37
C ARG A 149 39.90 -3.14 2.21
N THR A 150 41.10 -3.26 1.64
CA THR A 150 42.04 -2.13 1.50
C THR A 150 41.77 -1.29 0.27
N PHE A 151 41.45 -1.90 -0.87
CA PHE A 151 41.39 -1.20 -2.16
C PHE A 151 39.99 -1.11 -2.76
N PHE A 152 39.04 -1.90 -2.26
CA PHE A 152 37.70 -2.05 -2.81
C PHE A 152 36.64 -2.00 -1.71
N ASN A 153 36.94 -1.35 -0.59
CA ASN A 153 36.02 -1.25 0.53
C ASN A 153 34.67 -0.66 0.05
N GLN A 154 33.56 -1.24 0.45
CA GLN A 154 32.20 -0.81 0.10
C GLN A 154 31.53 -0.12 1.28
N ALA A 155 30.80 0.97 1.01
CA ALA A 155 30.17 1.72 2.09
C ALA A 155 29.06 0.84 2.69
N PRO A 156 28.78 0.96 4.00
CA PRO A 156 27.73 0.16 4.62
C PRO A 156 26.36 0.52 4.05
N THR A 157 25.44 -0.43 4.06
CA THR A 157 24.03 -0.23 3.73
C THR A 157 23.22 -0.11 5.02
N VAL A 158 22.24 0.80 5.03
CA VAL A 158 21.35 0.98 6.19
C VAL A 158 19.94 1.20 5.65
N ASN A 159 19.00 0.41 6.17
CA ASN A 159 17.60 0.54 5.80
C ASN A 159 16.90 1.55 6.71
N PRO A 160 15.87 2.27 6.21
CA PRO A 160 14.99 3.04 7.07
C PRO A 160 14.45 2.19 8.21
N VAL A 161 14.46 2.74 9.43
CA VAL A 161 13.94 2.03 10.61
C VAL A 161 12.54 2.54 10.91
N GLN A 162 11.57 1.65 10.95
CA GLN A 162 10.24 2.01 11.41
C GLN A 162 10.09 1.67 12.89
N VAL A 163 9.62 2.64 13.65
CA VAL A 163 9.38 2.50 15.08
C VAL A 163 7.88 2.47 15.31
N THR A 164 7.40 1.37 15.84
CA THR A 164 5.97 1.05 15.93
C THR A 164 5.60 0.68 17.37
N GLY A 165 4.38 1.03 17.79
CA GLY A 165 3.86 0.73 19.13
C GLY A 165 2.76 1.70 19.61
N VAL A 166 2.02 1.28 20.64
CA VAL A 166 1.20 2.19 21.48
C VAL A 166 2.16 2.83 22.47
N MET A 167 2.56 4.08 22.22
CA MET A 167 3.76 4.67 22.81
C MET A 167 3.43 5.51 24.05
N ASP A 168 3.18 4.84 25.17
CA ASP A 168 3.31 5.48 26.47
C ASP A 168 4.73 5.22 26.99
N GLY A 169 5.64 6.18 26.76
CA GLY A 169 7.01 6.15 27.28
C GLY A 169 8.13 5.92 26.25
N PRO A 170 9.38 5.76 26.72
CA PRO A 170 10.56 5.63 25.84
C PRO A 170 10.55 4.34 25.04
N ILE A 171 11.00 4.42 23.80
CA ILE A 171 11.10 3.33 22.84
C ILE A 171 12.57 3.07 22.55
N SER A 172 12.99 1.83 22.73
CA SER A 172 14.36 1.44 22.43
C SER A 172 14.40 0.48 21.24
N GLY A 173 15.45 0.60 20.44
CA GLY A 173 15.68 -0.27 19.30
C GLY A 173 17.10 -0.17 18.79
N THR A 174 17.38 -0.79 17.65
CA THR A 174 18.68 -0.73 16.99
C THR A 174 18.53 -0.32 15.54
N VAL A 175 19.43 0.53 15.05
CA VAL A 175 19.54 0.85 13.63
C VAL A 175 20.29 -0.30 12.94
N GLY A 176 19.58 -1.11 12.17
CA GLY A 176 20.17 -2.21 11.41
C GLY A 176 20.94 -1.70 10.20
N ALA A 177 22.23 -2.02 10.12
CA ALA A 177 23.06 -1.75 8.95
C ALA A 177 24.02 -2.91 8.72
N GLU A 178 24.42 -3.09 7.46
CA GLU A 178 25.32 -4.15 7.02
C GLU A 178 26.53 -3.52 6.33
N ASP A 179 27.70 -4.13 6.55
CA ASP A 179 28.91 -3.76 5.85
C ASP A 179 29.32 -4.92 4.92
N PRO A 180 29.40 -4.71 3.59
CA PRO A 180 29.75 -5.79 2.66
C PRO A 180 31.17 -6.34 2.86
N ASP A 181 32.02 -5.63 3.61
CA ASP A 181 33.38 -6.04 3.96
C ASP A 181 33.47 -6.60 5.39
N GLY A 182 32.38 -6.58 6.17
CA GLY A 182 32.33 -7.00 7.56
C GLY A 182 33.09 -6.07 8.50
N ASP A 183 33.30 -4.82 8.09
CA ASP A 183 33.95 -3.82 8.92
C ASP A 183 33.05 -3.42 10.10
N ARG A 184 33.69 -3.05 11.22
CA ARG A 184 32.96 -2.56 12.39
C ARG A 184 32.26 -1.25 12.05
N LEU A 185 30.99 -1.16 12.43
CA LEU A 185 30.16 0.00 12.18
C LEU A 185 30.18 0.97 13.35
N ARG A 186 29.99 2.25 13.04
CA ARG A 186 29.78 3.31 14.03
C ARG A 186 28.63 4.22 13.60
N TYR A 187 27.71 4.43 14.53
CA TYR A 187 26.50 5.21 14.31
C TYR A 187 26.62 6.60 14.93
N ARG A 188 25.82 7.53 14.40
CA ARG A 188 25.59 8.85 15.00
C ARG A 188 24.27 9.44 14.55
N LEU A 189 23.66 10.20 15.44
CA LEU A 189 22.54 11.07 15.07
C LEU A 189 23.03 12.20 14.14
N VAL A 190 22.28 12.43 13.07
CA VAL A 190 22.48 13.54 12.11
C VAL A 190 21.45 14.63 12.36
N LYS A 191 20.18 14.23 12.44
CA LYS A 191 19.04 15.11 12.60
C LYS A 191 18.13 14.48 13.64
N GLY A 192 17.78 15.24 14.66
CA GLY A 192 16.85 14.81 15.68
C GLY A 192 15.38 14.89 15.23
N PRO A 193 14.48 14.26 16.01
CA PRO A 193 13.04 14.45 15.89
C PRO A 193 12.60 15.91 16.07
N THR A 194 11.39 16.21 15.60
CA THR A 194 10.75 17.53 15.78
C THR A 194 10.00 17.63 17.10
N THR A 195 9.35 16.54 17.54
CA THR A 195 8.48 16.57 18.73
C THR A 195 9.08 15.83 19.92
N GLY A 196 9.64 14.64 19.69
CA GLY A 196 10.29 13.86 20.73
C GLY A 196 11.76 14.22 20.94
N SER A 197 12.48 13.33 21.61
CA SER A 197 13.94 13.34 21.71
C SER A 197 14.49 11.96 21.41
N VAL A 198 15.72 11.88 20.87
CA VAL A 198 16.37 10.60 20.58
C VAL A 198 17.83 10.63 21.01
N THR A 199 18.25 9.56 21.69
CA THR A 199 19.67 9.25 21.90
C THR A 199 20.04 8.08 20.99
N VAL A 200 21.15 8.20 20.27
CA VAL A 200 21.69 7.13 19.40
C VAL A 200 23.13 6.85 19.85
N ASP A 201 23.36 5.62 20.27
CA ASP A 201 24.66 5.12 20.70
C ASP A 201 25.56 4.75 19.51
N LYS A 202 26.84 4.52 19.80
CA LYS A 202 27.86 4.27 18.75
C LYS A 202 27.73 2.90 18.11
N ASP A 203 27.09 1.95 18.76
CA ASP A 203 26.78 0.59 18.28
C ASP A 203 25.45 0.52 17.53
N GLY A 204 24.68 1.61 17.51
CA GLY A 204 23.42 1.71 16.79
C GLY A 204 22.18 1.50 17.65
N SER A 205 22.31 1.22 18.96
CA SER A 205 21.16 1.29 19.86
C SER A 205 20.65 2.72 19.93
N TYR A 206 19.34 2.87 20.06
CA TYR A 206 18.72 4.16 20.26
C TYR A 206 17.60 4.07 21.29
N THR A 207 17.34 5.21 21.94
CA THR A 207 16.15 5.43 22.76
C THR A 207 15.47 6.70 22.29
N TYR A 208 14.25 6.56 21.75
CA TYR A 208 13.36 7.67 21.41
C TYR A 208 12.38 7.89 22.56
N THR A 209 12.27 9.12 23.05
CA THR A 209 11.24 9.52 24.01
C THR A 209 10.24 10.41 23.29
N PRO A 210 8.97 9.98 23.13
CA PRO A 210 7.92 10.81 22.55
C PRO A 210 7.75 12.11 23.35
N GLY A 211 7.33 13.18 22.69
CA GLY A 211 6.83 14.36 23.39
C GLY A 211 5.57 14.03 24.19
N GLU A 212 5.30 14.80 25.25
CA GLU A 212 4.08 14.60 26.05
C GLU A 212 2.83 14.71 25.16
N GLY A 213 1.96 13.69 25.22
CA GLY A 213 0.73 13.63 24.41
C GLY A 213 0.96 13.56 22.90
N PHE A 214 2.17 13.20 22.43
CA PHE A 214 2.49 13.16 21.02
C PHE A 214 1.58 12.21 20.25
N THR A 215 0.92 12.73 19.21
CA THR A 215 0.26 11.96 18.15
C THR A 215 0.72 12.50 16.80
N GLY A 216 1.04 11.62 15.86
CA GLY A 216 1.46 11.97 14.51
C GLY A 216 2.70 11.22 14.04
N VAL A 217 3.46 11.89 13.19
CA VAL A 217 4.70 11.37 12.59
C VAL A 217 5.88 12.19 13.10
N ASP A 218 6.94 11.49 13.50
CA ASP A 218 8.22 12.11 13.86
C ASP A 218 9.34 11.38 13.13
N THR A 219 10.45 12.07 12.84
CA THR A 219 11.56 11.44 12.11
C THR A 219 12.92 11.86 12.65
N PHE A 220 13.86 10.92 12.66
CA PHE A 220 15.26 11.21 12.95
C PHE A 220 16.16 10.53 11.94
N VAL A 221 17.33 11.12 11.67
CA VAL A 221 18.26 10.61 10.66
C VAL A 221 19.53 10.13 11.35
N VAL A 222 19.92 8.89 11.07
CA VAL A 222 21.15 8.27 11.58
C VAL A 222 22.14 8.09 10.43
N ALA A 223 23.40 8.42 10.68
CA ALA A 223 24.49 8.11 9.76
C ALA A 223 25.29 6.92 10.29
N VAL A 224 25.55 5.96 9.41
CA VAL A 224 26.35 4.76 9.67
C VAL A 224 27.63 4.85 8.85
N ARG A 225 28.77 4.64 9.50
CA ARG A 225 30.06 4.53 8.82
C ARG A 225 30.75 3.24 9.21
N ASP A 226 31.44 2.63 8.27
CA ASP A 226 32.47 1.64 8.57
C ASP A 226 33.71 2.31 9.20
N LEU A 227 34.49 1.52 9.92
CA LEU A 227 35.79 1.92 10.49
C LEU A 227 36.97 1.43 9.62
N GLY A 228 36.70 0.84 8.45
CA GLY A 228 37.70 0.39 7.50
C GLY A 228 38.40 1.55 6.79
N LEU A 229 39.38 1.21 5.95
CA LEU A 229 40.05 2.20 5.10
C LEU A 229 39.08 2.65 3.99
N HIS A 230 38.79 3.96 3.89
CA HIS A 230 37.86 4.51 2.91
C HIS A 230 38.44 4.60 1.48
N VAL A 231 38.93 3.49 0.92
CA VAL A 231 39.42 3.42 -0.47
C VAL A 231 38.58 2.43 -1.26
N ASN A 232 38.09 2.87 -2.42
CA ASN A 232 37.47 2.00 -3.42
C ASN A 232 37.92 2.44 -4.81
N LEU A 233 38.75 1.62 -5.46
CA LEU A 233 39.32 1.93 -6.78
C LEU A 233 38.29 1.92 -7.91
N LEU A 234 37.15 1.23 -7.74
CA LEU A 234 36.05 1.22 -8.70
C LEU A 234 35.00 2.31 -8.39
N ASN A 235 35.07 2.90 -7.20
CA ASN A 235 34.20 3.99 -6.75
C ASN A 235 34.96 4.98 -5.86
N TRP A 236 35.88 5.73 -6.47
CA TRP A 236 36.77 6.67 -5.78
C TRP A 236 36.03 7.73 -4.92
N PHE A 237 34.76 8.00 -5.24
CA PHE A 237 33.90 8.97 -4.55
C PHE A 237 32.78 8.32 -3.72
N ARG A 238 33.00 7.07 -3.24
CA ARG A 238 32.08 6.41 -2.32
C ARG A 238 31.79 7.32 -1.11
N PRO A 239 30.55 7.37 -0.60
CA PRO A 239 30.26 8.13 0.61
C PRO A 239 31.03 7.54 1.82
N ALA A 240 31.51 8.39 2.71
CA ALA A 240 32.14 7.97 3.97
C ALA A 240 31.13 7.47 5.03
N ALA A 241 29.84 7.66 4.78
CA ALA A 241 28.75 7.19 5.62
C ALA A 241 27.46 7.11 4.81
N THR A 242 26.64 6.13 5.14
CA THR A 242 25.28 5.99 4.60
C THR A 242 24.30 6.50 5.65
N ARG A 243 23.12 6.95 5.21
CA ARG A 243 22.14 7.59 6.08
C ARG A 243 20.81 6.86 5.96
N ALA A 244 20.16 6.63 7.09
CA ALA A 244 18.79 6.15 7.15
C ALA A 244 17.94 7.15 7.93
N GLU A 245 16.73 7.38 7.42
CA GLU A 245 15.67 8.03 8.16
C GLU A 245 14.93 6.97 8.97
N SER A 246 14.72 7.24 10.25
CA SER A 246 13.85 6.46 11.12
C SER A 246 12.54 7.20 11.30
N ILE A 247 11.42 6.51 11.12
CA ILE A 247 10.07 7.09 11.18
C ILE A 247 9.38 6.55 12.42
N ILE A 248 8.90 7.46 13.27
CA ILE A 248 7.99 7.20 14.37
C ILE A 248 6.58 7.46 13.86
N ASN A 249 5.71 6.45 13.94
CA ASN A 249 4.31 6.60 13.55
C ASN A 249 3.41 6.27 14.75
N HIS A 250 2.86 7.29 15.41
CA HIS A 250 2.03 7.10 16.59
C HIS A 250 0.66 7.73 16.39
N ARG A 251 -0.40 6.91 16.26
CA ARG A 251 -1.78 7.38 15.99
C ARG A 251 -1.82 8.44 14.87
N ALA A 252 -1.00 8.25 13.84
CA ALA A 252 -0.86 9.22 12.76
C ALA A 252 -2.01 9.16 11.75
N ILE A 253 -2.75 8.05 11.74
CA ILE A 253 -4.03 7.93 11.06
C ILE A 253 -5.09 8.07 12.14
N THR A 254 -5.98 9.05 11.98
CA THR A 254 -7.13 9.24 12.85
C THR A 254 -8.40 9.23 12.02
N PHE A 255 -9.55 9.10 12.69
CA PHE A 255 -10.84 8.96 12.03
C PHE A 255 -11.79 10.07 12.47
N ALA A 256 -12.52 10.64 11.51
CA ALA A 256 -13.62 11.55 11.74
C ALA A 256 -14.92 10.86 11.31
N PHE A 257 -15.72 10.44 12.29
CA PHE A 257 -16.96 9.71 12.06
C PHE A 257 -18.19 10.59 12.20
N THR A 258 -19.03 10.60 11.17
CA THR A 258 -20.38 11.16 11.20
C THR A 258 -21.36 10.02 11.35
N TRP A 259 -22.04 9.94 12.50
CA TRP A 259 -22.98 8.87 12.82
C TRP A 259 -24.41 9.29 12.48
N ILE A 260 -25.08 8.51 11.63
CA ILE A 260 -26.45 8.77 11.19
C ILE A 260 -27.34 7.63 11.69
N GLY A 261 -28.31 7.96 12.54
CA GLY A 261 -29.25 7.02 13.17
C GLY A 261 -29.00 6.77 14.65
N ASP A 262 -30.08 6.49 15.38
CA ASP A 262 -30.07 6.32 16.85
C ASP A 262 -29.55 4.95 17.27
N GLU A 263 -29.46 4.00 16.33
CA GLU A 263 -28.93 2.65 16.52
C GLU A 263 -27.43 2.66 16.86
N TRP A 264 -26.72 3.74 16.53
CA TRP A 264 -25.31 3.93 16.91
C TRP A 264 -25.18 4.31 18.39
N THR A 265 -25.31 3.31 19.26
CA THR A 265 -25.10 3.43 20.71
C THR A 265 -23.64 3.77 21.03
N PRO A 266 -23.34 4.31 22.23
CA PRO A 266 -21.96 4.57 22.66
C PRO A 266 -21.04 3.34 22.53
N ASP A 267 -21.54 2.15 22.89
CA ASP A 267 -20.78 0.91 22.83
C ASP A 267 -20.46 0.50 21.38
N ARG A 268 -21.41 0.67 20.45
CA ARG A 268 -21.19 0.41 19.02
C ARG A 268 -20.20 1.39 18.40
N LYS A 269 -20.29 2.66 18.75
CA LYS A 269 -19.32 3.70 18.33
C LYS A 269 -17.92 3.37 18.84
N ALA A 270 -17.79 2.94 20.10
CA ALA A 270 -16.51 2.54 20.68
C ALA A 270 -15.94 1.28 20.01
N ALA A 271 -16.78 0.27 19.74
CA ALA A 271 -16.37 -0.95 19.04
C ALA A 271 -15.90 -0.67 17.60
N PHE A 272 -16.61 0.21 16.88
CA PHE A 272 -16.20 0.62 15.53
C PHE A 272 -14.88 1.42 15.56
N GLN A 273 -14.72 2.35 16.50
CA GLN A 273 -13.46 3.07 16.69
C GLN A 273 -12.30 2.10 16.98
N GLN A 274 -12.52 1.06 17.79
CA GLN A 274 -11.51 0.05 18.08
C GLN A 274 -11.11 -0.75 16.83
N ALA A 275 -12.08 -1.12 15.98
CA ALA A 275 -11.83 -1.75 14.69
C ALA A 275 -11.01 -0.84 13.75
N ALA A 276 -11.37 0.45 13.70
CA ALA A 276 -10.66 1.45 12.90
C ALA A 276 -9.22 1.68 13.36
N ASP A 277 -9.01 1.83 14.67
CA ASP A 277 -7.68 1.98 15.26
C ASP A 277 -6.82 0.72 15.03
N TYR A 278 -7.43 -0.47 15.03
CA TYR A 278 -6.75 -1.72 14.71
C TYR A 278 -6.24 -1.73 13.27
N ILE A 279 -7.11 -1.44 12.29
CA ILE A 279 -6.74 -1.40 10.86
C ILE A 279 -5.70 -0.32 10.59
N ALA A 280 -5.91 0.91 11.07
CA ALA A 280 -4.94 2.00 10.97
C ALA A 280 -3.58 1.64 11.58
N GLY A 281 -3.58 0.80 12.63
CA GLY A 281 -2.41 0.32 13.32
C GLY A 281 -1.41 -0.42 12.44
N PHE A 282 -1.79 -0.91 11.25
CA PHE A 282 -0.87 -1.61 10.35
C PHE A 282 -0.13 -0.70 9.37
N PHE A 283 -0.61 0.52 9.14
CA PHE A 283 -0.07 1.36 8.08
C PHE A 283 0.96 2.36 8.62
N VAL A 284 1.95 2.68 7.78
CA VAL A 284 2.91 3.75 8.02
C VAL A 284 2.66 4.89 7.06
N VAL A 285 2.36 6.04 7.64
CA VAL A 285 2.21 7.32 6.93
C VAL A 285 3.38 8.25 7.20
N ARG A 286 3.68 9.12 6.24
CA ARG A 286 4.70 10.17 6.37
C ARG A 286 4.14 11.50 6.85
N THR A 287 2.85 11.69 6.66
CA THR A 287 2.10 12.85 7.09
C THR A 287 0.91 12.34 7.90
N PRO A 288 0.57 12.95 9.05
CA PRO A 288 -0.66 12.61 9.74
C PRO A 288 -1.87 12.81 8.83
N VAL A 289 -2.80 11.86 8.84
CA VAL A 289 -4.01 11.88 8.01
C VAL A 289 -5.25 11.67 8.86
N VAL A 290 -6.31 12.38 8.50
CA VAL A 290 -7.65 12.20 9.08
C VAL A 290 -8.53 11.56 8.03
N LEU A 291 -9.04 10.37 8.30
CA LEU A 291 -9.94 9.65 7.41
C LEU A 291 -11.39 9.91 7.81
N SER A 292 -12.17 10.48 6.89
CA SER A 292 -13.53 10.93 7.19
C SER A 292 -14.57 9.95 6.65
N TYR A 293 -15.45 9.45 7.52
CA TYR A 293 -16.51 8.53 7.15
C TYR A 293 -17.89 9.00 7.63
N GLU A 294 -18.90 8.69 6.83
CA GLU A 294 -20.31 8.73 7.22
C GLU A 294 -20.77 7.30 7.50
N LEU A 295 -21.44 7.07 8.63
CA LEU A 295 -21.92 5.76 9.05
C LEU A 295 -23.44 5.80 9.21
N ASN A 296 -24.14 5.19 8.28
CA ASN A 296 -25.58 5.14 8.21
C ASN A 296 -26.09 3.88 8.88
N ALA A 297 -26.96 4.05 9.87
CA ALA A 297 -27.78 2.98 10.39
C ALA A 297 -28.92 2.67 9.39
N ILE A 298 -28.98 1.43 8.97
CA ILE A 298 -30.08 0.86 8.21
C ILE A 298 -30.80 -0.13 9.13
N ASN A 299 -32.12 -0.22 9.02
CA ASN A 299 -32.92 -1.18 9.76
C ASN A 299 -33.91 -1.82 8.79
N ASP A 300 -33.37 -2.66 7.91
CA ASP A 300 -34.11 -3.32 6.84
C ASP A 300 -33.80 -4.83 6.86
N PRO A 301 -34.74 -5.68 7.32
CA PRO A 301 -34.54 -7.12 7.34
C PRO A 301 -34.47 -7.73 5.92
N ASP A 302 -34.91 -7.00 4.90
CA ASP A 302 -34.86 -7.44 3.51
C ASP A 302 -33.56 -6.98 2.79
N ALA A 303 -32.68 -6.24 3.47
CA ALA A 303 -31.38 -5.86 2.89
C ALA A 303 -30.52 -7.11 2.66
N ILE A 304 -29.86 -7.16 1.50
CA ILE A 304 -29.04 -8.30 1.06
C ILE A 304 -27.64 -8.31 1.71
N PHE A 305 -27.32 -7.29 2.50
CA PHE A 305 -26.01 -7.10 3.12
C PHE A 305 -26.15 -6.91 4.64
N THR A 306 -25.08 -7.29 5.34
CA THR A 306 -24.94 -7.08 6.79
C THR A 306 -24.37 -5.69 7.09
N ALA A 307 -23.31 -5.34 6.36
CA ALA A 307 -22.77 -4.00 6.21
C ALA A 307 -22.19 -3.87 4.80
N GLU A 308 -22.06 -2.64 4.31
CA GLU A 308 -21.33 -2.35 3.08
C GLU A 308 -20.53 -1.07 3.20
N THR A 309 -19.42 -1.02 2.46
CA THR A 309 -18.56 0.17 2.40
C THR A 309 -18.50 0.72 1.00
N LEU A 310 -18.71 2.03 0.93
CA LEU A 310 -18.61 2.79 -0.29
C LEU A 310 -17.48 3.81 -0.18
N THR A 311 -16.51 3.76 -1.08
CA THR A 311 -15.42 4.75 -1.12
C THR A 311 -15.33 5.44 -2.46
N ALA A 312 -14.97 6.72 -2.42
CA ALA A 312 -14.54 7.45 -3.59
C ALA A 312 -13.22 6.87 -4.13
N PHE A 313 -13.07 6.88 -5.45
CA PHE A 313 -11.82 6.56 -6.16
C PHE A 313 -11.25 7.80 -6.83
N THR A 314 -9.94 7.77 -7.08
CA THR A 314 -9.23 8.79 -7.85
C THR A 314 -9.85 8.96 -9.23
N ASP A 315 -9.56 10.10 -9.86
CA ASP A 315 -9.85 10.29 -11.27
C ASP A 315 -8.80 9.57 -12.15
N PRO A 316 -9.20 9.01 -13.32
CA PRO A 316 -8.26 8.58 -14.35
C PRO A 316 -7.26 9.68 -14.76
N PRO A 317 -6.07 9.33 -15.28
CA PRO A 317 -5.67 8.05 -15.89
C PRO A 317 -5.02 7.03 -14.94
N GLY A 318 -4.87 5.78 -15.42
CA GLY A 318 -4.16 4.70 -14.72
C GLY A 318 -5.06 3.79 -13.89
N TYR A 319 -4.45 2.97 -13.06
CA TYR A 319 -5.16 2.19 -12.05
C TYR A 319 -5.62 3.10 -10.92
N GLN A 320 -6.90 3.02 -10.58
CA GLN A 320 -7.52 3.90 -9.61
C GLN A 320 -7.19 3.46 -8.18
N GLN A 321 -6.90 4.44 -7.35
CA GLN A 321 -6.78 4.24 -5.90
C GLN A 321 -8.08 4.68 -5.24
N SER A 322 -8.45 4.07 -4.12
CA SER A 322 -9.44 4.73 -3.28
C SER A 322 -8.85 6.05 -2.76
N VAL A 323 -9.68 7.06 -2.51
CA VAL A 323 -9.19 8.34 -1.96
C VAL A 323 -8.55 8.15 -0.59
N ILE A 324 -8.99 7.14 0.17
CA ILE A 324 -8.39 6.72 1.44
C ILE A 324 -7.02 6.11 1.22
N GLN A 325 -6.87 5.20 0.25
CA GLN A 325 -5.59 4.60 -0.11
C GLN A 325 -4.58 5.66 -0.52
N LYS A 326 -4.99 6.58 -1.39
CA LYS A 326 -4.14 7.70 -1.80
C LYS A 326 -3.77 8.59 -0.61
N ALA A 327 -4.73 8.91 0.27
CA ALA A 327 -4.46 9.73 1.45
C ALA A 327 -3.43 9.07 2.36
N VAL A 328 -3.55 7.77 2.65
CA VAL A 328 -2.61 7.04 3.50
C VAL A 328 -1.23 6.94 2.84
N ILE A 329 -1.14 6.63 1.54
CA ILE A 329 0.13 6.48 0.83
C ILE A 329 0.85 7.83 0.68
N THR A 330 0.13 8.88 0.32
CA THR A 330 0.73 10.16 -0.11
C THR A 330 0.64 11.28 0.93
N GLY A 331 -0.25 11.15 1.91
CA GLY A 331 -0.62 12.22 2.83
C GLY A 331 -1.55 13.27 2.23
N VAL A 332 -2.03 13.09 0.99
CA VAL A 332 -2.90 14.06 0.30
C VAL A 332 -4.35 13.64 0.41
N ASP A 333 -5.15 14.48 1.07
CA ASP A 333 -6.60 14.34 1.10
C ASP A 333 -7.25 15.03 -0.11
N ASP A 334 -7.59 14.24 -1.13
CA ASP A 334 -8.28 14.71 -2.34
C ASP A 334 -9.68 15.27 -2.05
N MET A 335 -10.33 14.81 -0.97
CA MET A 335 -11.68 15.23 -0.57
C MET A 335 -11.68 16.51 0.25
N LYS A 336 -10.51 17.01 0.67
CA LYS A 336 -10.32 18.29 1.37
C LYS A 336 -11.19 18.41 2.63
N GLY A 337 -11.24 17.34 3.42
CA GLY A 337 -12.01 17.23 4.66
C GLY A 337 -13.48 16.83 4.46
N ALA A 338 -13.93 16.60 3.22
CA ALA A 338 -15.24 16.01 2.97
C ALA A 338 -15.23 14.49 3.24
N THR A 339 -16.41 13.89 3.36
CA THR A 339 -16.58 12.44 3.53
C THR A 339 -15.87 11.67 2.41
N GLN A 340 -14.96 10.77 2.82
CA GLN A 340 -14.16 9.95 1.93
C GLN A 340 -14.77 8.56 1.71
N GLY A 341 -15.37 8.00 2.76
CA GLY A 341 -16.09 6.74 2.71
C GLY A 341 -17.45 6.81 3.41
N ILE A 342 -18.36 5.93 2.99
CA ILE A 342 -19.69 5.75 3.57
C ILE A 342 -19.79 4.29 4.00
N PHE A 343 -20.31 4.07 5.20
CA PHE A 343 -20.66 2.75 5.72
C PHE A 343 -22.16 2.69 5.90
N ASP A 344 -22.78 1.68 5.33
CA ASP A 344 -24.18 1.38 5.53
C ASP A 344 -24.27 0.11 6.38
N TRP A 345 -24.81 0.22 7.59
CA TRP A 345 -24.80 -0.84 8.61
C TRP A 345 -26.21 -1.31 8.94
N ASN A 346 -26.51 -2.60 8.73
CA ASN A 346 -27.85 -3.12 8.96
C ASN A 346 -28.07 -3.59 10.41
N PHE A 347 -28.76 -2.78 11.20
CA PHE A 347 -29.18 -3.07 12.57
C PHE A 347 -30.51 -3.81 12.70
N ALA A 348 -31.14 -4.23 11.58
CA ALA A 348 -32.19 -5.25 11.65
C ALA A 348 -31.63 -6.60 12.11
N LEU A 349 -30.32 -6.79 11.97
CA LEU A 349 -29.58 -7.94 12.45
C LEU A 349 -29.07 -7.72 13.88
N PRO A 350 -29.00 -8.77 14.70
CA PRO A 350 -28.42 -8.74 16.05
C PRO A 350 -26.88 -8.74 16.00
N TRP A 351 -26.24 -7.90 16.82
CA TRP A 351 -24.80 -7.63 16.77
C TRP A 351 -24.15 -7.69 18.15
N ALA A 352 -23.08 -8.46 18.26
CA ALA A 352 -22.22 -8.50 19.44
C ALA A 352 -21.04 -7.53 19.29
N THR A 353 -20.92 -6.56 20.20
CA THR A 353 -19.80 -5.60 20.22
C THR A 353 -18.61 -6.06 21.06
N GLY A 354 -18.84 -7.01 21.98
CA GLY A 354 -17.85 -7.55 22.90
C GLY A 354 -17.12 -8.79 22.37
N ASP A 355 -16.43 -9.50 23.26
CA ASP A 355 -15.69 -10.73 22.94
C ASP A 355 -16.56 -11.98 22.94
N VAL A 356 -17.71 -11.94 23.62
CA VAL A 356 -18.69 -13.03 23.64
C VAL A 356 -19.73 -12.73 22.56
N ILE A 357 -19.90 -13.67 21.64
CA ILE A 357 -20.83 -13.59 20.53
C ILE A 357 -21.87 -14.69 20.75
N ALA A 358 -23.13 -14.32 20.95
CA ALA A 358 -24.19 -15.30 21.12
C ALA A 358 -24.48 -16.03 19.80
N ASP A 359 -25.05 -17.24 19.88
CA ASP A 359 -25.39 -18.10 18.73
C ASP A 359 -26.25 -17.40 17.66
N ASN A 360 -26.96 -16.33 18.04
CA ASN A 360 -27.82 -15.57 17.16
C ASN A 360 -27.26 -14.19 16.80
N GLU A 361 -26.05 -13.81 17.19
CA GLU A 361 -25.44 -12.49 16.94
C GLU A 361 -24.29 -12.57 15.93
N TYR A 362 -24.12 -11.51 15.13
CA TYR A 362 -22.97 -11.31 14.26
C TYR A 362 -21.83 -10.60 15.00
N ASP A 363 -20.58 -10.87 14.59
CA ASP A 363 -19.39 -10.22 15.13
C ASP A 363 -19.22 -8.80 14.57
N PHE A 364 -19.58 -7.80 15.38
CA PHE A 364 -19.48 -6.40 15.00
C PHE A 364 -18.04 -5.98 14.65
N GLN A 365 -17.05 -6.44 15.41
CA GLN A 365 -15.67 -5.98 15.23
C GLN A 365 -15.01 -6.61 14.02
N ASN A 366 -15.32 -7.88 13.72
CA ASN A 366 -14.84 -8.50 12.49
C ASN A 366 -15.41 -7.78 11.26
N THR A 367 -16.75 -7.62 11.19
CA THR A 367 -17.38 -6.98 10.04
C THR A 367 -16.87 -5.56 9.84
N ALA A 368 -16.72 -4.77 10.91
CA ALA A 368 -16.15 -3.43 10.81
C ALA A 368 -14.71 -3.43 10.24
N ARG A 369 -13.85 -4.37 10.66
CA ARG A 369 -12.47 -4.49 10.16
C ARG A 369 -12.42 -4.92 8.69
N HIS A 370 -13.28 -5.85 8.30
CA HIS A 370 -13.43 -6.34 6.92
C HIS A 370 -13.79 -5.18 5.97
N GLU A 371 -14.88 -4.51 6.32
CA GLU A 371 -15.45 -3.40 5.55
C GLU A 371 -14.50 -2.19 5.48
N LEU A 372 -13.78 -1.90 6.57
CA LEU A 372 -12.69 -0.93 6.54
C LEU A 372 -11.59 -1.32 5.56
N LEU A 373 -11.19 -2.58 5.45
CA LEU A 373 -10.10 -2.94 4.54
C LEU A 373 -10.48 -2.73 3.06
N HIS A 374 -11.76 -2.88 2.71
CA HIS A 374 -12.26 -2.50 1.37
C HIS A 374 -12.04 -1.02 1.09
N SER A 375 -12.31 -0.13 2.06
CA SER A 375 -12.09 1.31 1.87
C SER A 375 -10.61 1.66 1.66
N PHE A 376 -9.70 0.83 2.19
CA PHE A 376 -8.26 0.92 1.97
C PHE A 376 -7.82 0.32 0.61
N GLY A 377 -8.74 -0.04 -0.27
CA GLY A 377 -8.41 -0.44 -1.64
C GLY A 377 -8.18 -1.94 -1.83
N PHE A 378 -8.53 -2.79 -0.85
CA PHE A 378 -8.79 -4.21 -1.10
C PHE A 378 -10.12 -4.32 -1.85
N TYR A 379 -10.17 -3.87 -3.10
CA TYR A 379 -11.42 -3.65 -3.80
C TYR A 379 -11.24 -3.70 -5.32
N THR A 380 -12.11 -4.42 -6.01
CA THR A 380 -12.13 -4.48 -7.48
C THR A 380 -13.06 -3.46 -8.11
N LEU A 381 -12.63 -2.82 -9.20
CA LEU A 381 -13.46 -1.97 -10.06
C LEU A 381 -13.87 -2.65 -11.38
N THR A 382 -13.55 -3.93 -11.58
CA THR A 382 -13.92 -4.62 -12.83
C THR A 382 -15.44 -4.63 -13.01
N GLY A 383 -16.19 -4.75 -11.92
CA GLY A 383 -17.63 -5.00 -11.96
C GLY A 383 -17.96 -6.33 -12.64
N LYS A 384 -19.25 -6.56 -12.88
CA LYS A 384 -19.73 -7.65 -13.74
C LYS A 384 -19.51 -7.31 -15.21
N ARG A 385 -19.46 -8.32 -16.07
CA ARG A 385 -19.15 -8.20 -17.51
C ARG A 385 -19.93 -7.08 -18.20
N ASP A 386 -21.22 -6.94 -17.89
CA ASP A 386 -22.12 -5.95 -18.52
C ASP A 386 -22.11 -4.57 -17.82
N ASP A 387 -21.54 -4.48 -16.62
CA ASP A 387 -21.50 -3.26 -15.80
C ASP A 387 -20.12 -2.57 -15.82
N ASN A 388 -19.16 -3.12 -16.56
CA ASN A 388 -17.77 -2.67 -16.53
C ASN A 388 -17.59 -1.25 -17.09
N LEU A 389 -17.21 -0.32 -16.22
CA LEU A 389 -16.89 1.07 -16.55
C LEU A 389 -15.51 1.22 -17.20
N GLY A 390 -14.80 0.13 -17.48
CA GLY A 390 -13.50 0.09 -18.14
C GLY A 390 -12.37 0.73 -17.34
N TRP A 391 -12.57 0.94 -16.04
CA TRP A 391 -11.59 1.48 -15.10
C TRP A 391 -11.21 0.36 -14.12
N LEU A 392 -9.92 0.22 -13.88
CA LEU A 392 -9.37 -0.80 -12.99
C LEU A 392 -8.78 -0.11 -11.78
N SER A 393 -8.91 -0.73 -10.62
CA SER A 393 -8.23 -0.32 -9.39
C SER A 393 -6.76 -0.76 -9.39
N VAL A 394 -5.96 -0.24 -8.46
CA VAL A 394 -4.59 -0.78 -8.25
C VAL A 394 -4.64 -2.26 -7.87
N TYR A 395 -5.64 -2.69 -7.11
CA TYR A 395 -5.85 -4.10 -6.80
C TYR A 395 -6.06 -4.94 -8.06
N ASP A 396 -6.84 -4.45 -9.02
CA ASP A 396 -7.14 -5.17 -10.27
C ASP A 396 -5.90 -5.38 -11.15
N SER A 397 -4.88 -4.55 -10.99
CA SER A 397 -3.61 -4.69 -11.72
C SER A 397 -2.87 -5.99 -11.41
N PHE A 398 -3.23 -6.65 -10.31
CA PHE A 398 -2.65 -7.91 -9.86
C PHE A 398 -3.53 -9.13 -10.14
N LEU A 399 -4.64 -8.99 -10.88
CA LEU A 399 -5.48 -10.15 -11.21
C LEU A 399 -4.76 -11.07 -12.20
N THR A 400 -4.72 -12.35 -11.86
CA THR A 400 -4.00 -13.40 -12.59
C THR A 400 -4.82 -14.69 -12.67
N THR A 401 -4.42 -15.58 -13.56
CA THR A 401 -4.79 -17.00 -13.56
C THR A 401 -4.00 -17.78 -12.49
N ALA A 402 -4.36 -19.05 -12.28
CA ALA A 402 -3.69 -19.91 -11.29
C ALA A 402 -2.17 -20.09 -11.53
N ASP A 403 -1.72 -19.99 -12.78
CA ASP A 403 -0.31 -20.09 -13.17
C ASP A 403 0.44 -18.74 -13.16
N GLY A 404 -0.23 -17.65 -12.76
CA GLY A 404 0.34 -16.32 -12.66
C GLY A 404 0.30 -15.50 -13.95
N THR A 405 -0.42 -15.96 -14.99
CA THR A 405 -0.62 -15.16 -16.20
C THR A 405 -1.53 -13.97 -15.88
N SER A 406 -1.07 -12.75 -16.22
CA SER A 406 -1.83 -11.52 -15.98
C SER A 406 -3.15 -11.50 -16.76
N LEU A 407 -4.25 -11.19 -16.06
CA LEU A 407 -5.54 -10.89 -16.69
C LEU A 407 -5.63 -9.46 -17.21
N VAL A 408 -4.59 -8.64 -16.97
CA VAL A 408 -4.48 -7.29 -17.50
C VAL A 408 -3.38 -7.22 -18.56
N GLY A 409 -3.75 -6.76 -19.75
CA GLY A 409 -2.85 -6.62 -20.89
C GLY A 409 -1.95 -5.37 -20.80
N PRO A 410 -0.99 -5.23 -21.74
CA PRO A 410 -0.02 -4.13 -21.73
C PRO A 410 -0.64 -2.72 -21.87
N ASP A 411 -1.86 -2.61 -22.38
CA ASP A 411 -2.60 -1.36 -22.48
C ASP A 411 -3.30 -0.94 -21.17
N GLY A 412 -3.18 -1.78 -20.12
CA GLY A 412 -3.81 -1.58 -18.82
C GLY A 412 -5.29 -1.94 -18.82
N ARG A 413 -5.73 -2.81 -19.74
CA ARG A 413 -7.11 -3.30 -19.82
C ARG A 413 -7.17 -4.81 -19.62
N LEU A 414 -8.31 -5.29 -19.15
CA LEU A 414 -8.57 -6.73 -19.07
C LEU A 414 -8.40 -7.38 -20.46
N ILE A 415 -7.77 -8.56 -20.48
CA ILE A 415 -7.69 -9.41 -21.67
C ILE A 415 -9.09 -9.93 -22.06
N ALA A 416 -9.24 -10.37 -23.32
CA ALA A 416 -10.55 -10.67 -23.91
C ALA A 416 -11.35 -11.74 -23.15
N ASP A 417 -10.67 -12.72 -22.57
CA ASP A 417 -11.24 -13.85 -21.81
C ASP A 417 -11.15 -13.66 -20.28
N ALA A 418 -10.69 -12.50 -19.80
CA ALA A 418 -10.51 -12.26 -18.36
C ALA A 418 -11.80 -12.49 -17.55
N TYR A 419 -12.95 -12.11 -18.11
CA TYR A 419 -14.24 -12.28 -17.44
C TYR A 419 -14.64 -13.72 -17.23
N ASP A 420 -14.18 -14.65 -18.07
CA ASP A 420 -14.45 -16.07 -17.86
C ASP A 420 -13.81 -16.53 -16.54
N TYR A 421 -12.58 -16.10 -16.24
CA TYR A 421 -11.91 -16.40 -14.96
C TYR A 421 -12.57 -15.73 -13.76
N ILE A 422 -12.95 -14.44 -13.92
CA ILE A 422 -13.58 -13.62 -12.87
C ILE A 422 -14.98 -14.18 -12.51
N GLU A 423 -15.68 -14.76 -13.47
CA GLU A 423 -16.99 -15.45 -13.29
C GLU A 423 -16.83 -16.92 -12.85
N GLY A 424 -15.64 -17.36 -12.46
CA GLY A 424 -15.40 -18.71 -11.93
C GLY A 424 -15.15 -19.80 -12.97
N LEU A 425 -15.18 -19.45 -14.26
CA LEU A 425 -14.79 -20.37 -15.34
C LEU A 425 -13.26 -20.46 -15.44
N ASN A 426 -12.78 -21.39 -16.28
CA ASN A 426 -11.35 -21.54 -16.61
C ASN A 426 -10.38 -21.68 -15.40
N GLY A 427 -10.88 -22.14 -14.25
CA GLY A 427 -10.08 -22.34 -13.04
C GLY A 427 -10.07 -21.16 -12.06
N GLY A 428 -10.87 -20.13 -12.31
CA GLY A 428 -11.09 -19.00 -11.40
C GLY A 428 -10.04 -17.88 -11.51
N VAL A 429 -10.19 -16.87 -10.66
CA VAL A 429 -9.33 -15.68 -10.60
C VAL A 429 -8.48 -15.66 -9.34
N TYR A 430 -7.26 -15.13 -9.46
CA TYR A 430 -6.26 -15.13 -8.40
C TYR A 430 -5.60 -13.76 -8.24
N PHE A 431 -5.15 -13.44 -7.04
CA PHE A 431 -4.28 -12.28 -6.78
C PHE A 431 -2.80 -12.69 -6.93
N GLY A 432 -2.12 -12.06 -7.88
CA GLY A 432 -0.76 -12.38 -8.30
C GLY A 432 0.30 -11.38 -7.84
N GLY A 433 0.06 -10.64 -6.75
CA GLY A 433 1.04 -9.70 -6.21
C GLY A 433 2.31 -10.38 -5.70
N PRO A 434 3.51 -9.82 -5.95
CA PRO A 434 4.77 -10.48 -5.63
C PRO A 434 5.00 -10.70 -4.12
N HIS A 435 4.59 -9.77 -3.25
CA HIS A 435 4.71 -9.97 -1.80
C HIS A 435 3.75 -11.08 -1.34
N ALA A 436 2.52 -11.05 -1.84
CA ALA A 436 1.51 -12.03 -1.48
C ALA A 436 1.87 -13.44 -1.97
N ILE A 437 2.43 -13.57 -3.18
CA ILE A 437 3.02 -14.83 -3.68
C ILE A 437 4.22 -15.25 -2.84
N ALA A 438 5.09 -14.34 -2.41
CA ALA A 438 6.24 -14.70 -1.58
C ALA A 438 5.80 -15.30 -0.22
N VAL A 439 4.67 -14.85 0.33
CA VAL A 439 4.11 -15.38 1.59
C VAL A 439 3.34 -16.69 1.36
N TYR A 440 2.51 -16.76 0.32
CA TYR A 440 1.62 -17.91 0.08
C TYR A 440 2.26 -19.03 -0.75
N GLY A 441 3.31 -18.72 -1.51
CA GLY A 441 4.04 -19.60 -2.41
C GLY A 441 3.49 -19.70 -3.84
N LYS A 442 2.32 -19.10 -4.13
CA LYS A 442 1.65 -19.12 -5.44
C LYS A 442 0.59 -17.99 -5.52
N PRO A 443 -0.04 -17.73 -6.68
CA PRO A 443 -1.17 -16.81 -6.75
C PRO A 443 -2.30 -17.20 -5.79
N ILE A 444 -2.93 -16.20 -5.17
CA ILE A 444 -3.91 -16.40 -4.09
C ILE A 444 -5.31 -16.51 -4.68
N PRO A 445 -6.04 -17.60 -4.40
CA PRO A 445 -7.41 -17.77 -4.90
C PRO A 445 -8.35 -16.69 -4.36
N LEU A 446 -9.06 -16.02 -5.26
CA LEU A 446 -10.10 -15.05 -4.92
C LEU A 446 -11.49 -15.66 -5.12
N SER A 447 -12.49 -15.10 -4.46
CA SER A 447 -13.87 -15.40 -4.80
C SER A 447 -14.22 -14.85 -6.18
N THR A 448 -15.18 -15.48 -6.83
CA THR A 448 -15.62 -15.16 -8.19
C THR A 448 -17.01 -14.52 -8.13
N TRP A 449 -17.47 -13.90 -9.23
CA TRP A 449 -18.77 -13.18 -9.22
C TRP A 449 -20.01 -14.09 -9.07
N ASP A 450 -19.89 -15.37 -9.41
CA ASP A 450 -20.94 -16.37 -9.22
C ASP A 450 -21.02 -16.86 -7.76
N GLU A 451 -19.96 -16.66 -6.97
CA GLU A 451 -19.91 -16.99 -5.55
C GLU A 451 -20.13 -15.77 -4.65
N SER A 452 -19.46 -14.66 -4.95
CA SER A 452 -19.51 -13.37 -4.25
C SER A 452 -18.85 -12.27 -5.11
N SER A 453 -17.80 -11.60 -4.62
CA SER A 453 -17.05 -10.54 -5.28
C SER A 453 -15.57 -10.90 -5.35
N VAL A 454 -14.92 -10.48 -6.43
CA VAL A 454 -13.45 -10.61 -6.59
C VAL A 454 -12.67 -9.75 -5.58
N SER A 455 -13.37 -8.92 -4.79
CA SER A 455 -12.79 -8.20 -3.66
C SER A 455 -12.58 -9.09 -2.43
N HIS A 456 -12.84 -10.39 -2.50
CA HIS A 456 -12.74 -11.31 -1.36
C HIS A 456 -11.81 -12.49 -1.64
N LEU A 457 -11.27 -13.07 -0.58
CA LEU A 457 -10.55 -14.33 -0.60
C LEU A 457 -11.51 -15.51 -0.72
N ASN A 458 -11.11 -16.53 -1.48
CA ASN A 458 -11.97 -17.68 -1.76
C ASN A 458 -12.27 -18.49 -0.49
N ARG A 459 -13.53 -18.50 -0.04
CA ARG A 459 -13.96 -19.20 1.17
C ARG A 459 -13.80 -20.72 1.14
N PHE A 460 -13.76 -21.34 -0.04
CA PHE A 460 -13.58 -22.80 -0.15
C PHE A 460 -12.12 -23.20 0.01
N VAL A 461 -11.20 -22.27 -0.22
CA VAL A 461 -9.77 -22.44 0.04
C VAL A 461 -9.44 -22.07 1.49
N PHE A 462 -9.84 -20.87 1.91
CA PHE A 462 -9.56 -20.35 3.24
C PHE A 462 -10.72 -20.68 4.17
N SER A 463 -10.75 -21.88 4.74
CA SER A 463 -11.89 -22.37 5.55
C SER A 463 -11.47 -22.92 6.90
N GLY A 464 -12.45 -23.09 7.79
CA GLY A 464 -12.24 -23.66 9.13
C GLY A 464 -11.22 -22.86 9.94
N ALA A 465 -10.14 -23.51 10.39
CA ALA A 465 -9.08 -22.85 11.14
C ALA A 465 -8.23 -21.87 10.29
N ASP A 466 -8.31 -21.97 8.96
CA ASP A 466 -7.59 -21.11 8.02
C ASP A 466 -8.50 -20.02 7.42
N TYR A 467 -9.62 -19.72 8.08
CA TYR A 467 -10.47 -18.59 7.72
C TYR A 467 -9.67 -17.26 7.82
N LYS A 468 -10.04 -16.26 7.03
CA LYS A 468 -9.34 -14.97 6.93
C LYS A 468 -10.30 -13.81 7.14
N LEU A 469 -9.78 -12.61 7.37
CA LEU A 469 -10.60 -11.42 7.58
C LEU A 469 -11.43 -11.09 6.33
N MET A 470 -10.83 -11.16 5.14
CA MET A 470 -11.38 -10.80 3.83
C MET A 470 -12.03 -11.95 3.07
N ASN A 471 -12.43 -13.00 3.78
CA ASN A 471 -13.26 -14.04 3.18
C ASN A 471 -14.64 -13.49 2.82
N ASP A 472 -15.23 -14.04 1.77
CA ASP A 472 -16.46 -13.51 1.16
C ASP A 472 -17.76 -13.69 1.97
N LYS A 473 -17.75 -14.50 3.02
CA LYS A 473 -18.93 -14.82 3.81
C LYS A 473 -18.58 -15.17 5.23
N SER A 474 -18.95 -14.28 6.17
CA SER A 474 -18.91 -14.60 7.60
C SER A 474 -19.55 -15.99 7.83
N PRO A 475 -18.91 -16.86 8.62
CA PRO A 475 -19.45 -18.16 9.05
C PRO A 475 -20.88 -18.09 9.62
N GLY A 476 -21.35 -16.90 10.00
CA GLY A 476 -22.71 -16.61 10.41
C GLY A 476 -22.81 -16.29 11.90
N PRO A 477 -24.04 -16.17 12.42
CA PRO A 477 -24.27 -15.91 13.84
C PRO A 477 -23.62 -16.97 14.73
N GLY A 478 -23.11 -16.55 15.89
CA GLY A 478 -22.48 -17.45 16.88
C GLY A 478 -21.03 -17.84 16.60
N TRP A 479 -20.44 -17.37 15.50
CA TRP A 479 -19.02 -17.57 15.22
C TRP A 479 -18.17 -16.41 15.71
N HIS A 480 -17.02 -16.76 16.29
CA HIS A 480 -15.95 -15.82 16.55
C HIS A 480 -15.13 -15.64 15.30
N ASP A 481 -15.47 -14.61 14.54
CA ASP A 481 -14.83 -14.36 13.26
C ASP A 481 -13.37 -13.91 13.43
N VAL A 482 -12.60 -14.04 12.36
CA VAL A 482 -11.17 -13.72 12.36
C VAL A 482 -10.99 -12.21 12.50
N ARG A 483 -10.68 -11.75 13.71
CA ARG A 483 -10.45 -10.32 13.99
C ARG A 483 -9.03 -9.86 13.67
N TYR A 484 -8.20 -10.64 12.99
CA TYR A 484 -6.82 -10.25 12.70
C TYR A 484 -6.49 -10.25 11.20
N LEU A 485 -5.56 -9.37 10.82
CA LEU A 485 -5.04 -9.34 9.46
C LEU A 485 -4.01 -10.46 9.28
N SER A 486 -4.29 -11.39 8.38
CA SER A 486 -3.40 -12.52 8.10
C SER A 486 -2.13 -12.06 7.37
N PRO A 487 -1.06 -12.90 7.36
CA PRO A 487 0.13 -12.62 6.55
C PRO A 487 -0.16 -12.42 5.05
N VAL A 488 -1.15 -13.13 4.51
CA VAL A 488 -1.56 -13.02 3.10
C VAL A 488 -2.22 -11.67 2.83
N GLU A 489 -3.20 -11.27 3.64
CA GLU A 489 -3.89 -9.98 3.47
C GLU A 489 -2.93 -8.81 3.72
N TYR A 490 -2.05 -8.94 4.71
CA TYR A 490 -0.98 -7.97 4.96
C TYR A 490 -0.10 -7.78 3.72
N ALA A 491 0.30 -8.87 3.06
CA ALA A 491 1.13 -8.81 1.86
C ALA A 491 0.38 -8.25 0.65
N ILE A 492 -0.92 -8.53 0.51
CA ILE A 492 -1.78 -7.88 -0.50
C ILE A 492 -1.78 -6.37 -0.31
N MET A 493 -1.87 -5.88 0.94
CA MET A 493 -1.79 -4.44 1.20
C MET A 493 -0.41 -3.87 0.78
N GLN A 494 0.68 -4.61 0.96
CA GLN A 494 2.00 -4.19 0.46
C GLN A 494 2.02 -4.08 -1.07
N ASP A 495 1.47 -5.08 -1.76
CA ASP A 495 1.42 -5.12 -3.23
C ASP A 495 0.64 -3.94 -3.81
N ILE A 496 -0.47 -3.53 -3.18
CA ILE A 496 -1.25 -2.36 -3.62
C ILE A 496 -0.65 -1.01 -3.16
N GLY A 497 0.60 -1.01 -2.69
CA GLY A 497 1.41 0.19 -2.52
C GLY A 497 1.54 0.72 -1.09
N TYR A 498 0.98 0.02 -0.09
CA TYR A 498 1.13 0.45 1.30
C TYR A 498 2.51 0.15 1.86
N THR A 499 3.02 1.09 2.64
CA THR A 499 4.09 0.79 3.58
C THR A 499 3.48 0.28 4.88
N MET A 500 3.67 -1.01 5.14
CA MET A 500 3.10 -1.68 6.30
C MET A 500 4.11 -1.71 7.47
N ARG A 501 3.61 -1.60 8.70
CA ARG A 501 4.38 -1.76 9.93
C ARG A 501 4.84 -3.20 10.07
N PRO A 502 6.12 -3.47 10.41
CA PRO A 502 6.56 -4.83 10.69
C PRO A 502 5.58 -5.50 11.66
N GLN A 503 5.04 -6.66 11.27
CA GLN A 503 4.18 -7.42 12.17
C GLN A 503 4.94 -7.65 13.48
N PRO A 504 4.28 -7.57 14.65
CA PRO A 504 4.88 -8.09 15.87
C PRO A 504 5.36 -9.51 15.54
N LEU A 505 6.66 -9.77 15.72
CA LEU A 505 7.15 -11.14 15.74
C LEU A 505 6.32 -11.85 16.82
N SER A 506 5.47 -12.77 16.39
CA SER A 506 4.58 -13.57 17.24
C SER A 506 5.32 -14.19 18.42
#